data_AF-A0A9W6V180-F1
#
_entry.id   AF-A0A9W6V180-F1
#
_cell.length_a   1.000
_cell.length_b   1.000
_cell.length_c   1.000
_cell.angle_alpha   90.00
_cell.angle_beta   90.00
_cell.angle_gamma   90.00
#
_symmetry.space_group_name_H-M   'P 1'
#
loop_
_entity.id
_entity.type
_entity.pdbx_description
1 polymer ?
#
loop_
_entity_poly.entity_id
_entity_poly.type
_entity_poly.pdbx_seq_one_letter_code
_entity_poly.pdbx_strand_id
1 'polypeptide(L)'
;MRGRRPSGRCRRPHWTSRSGCSCGASNGTYDGEHFRVTENGIQCWFGLNQLPGHRSGRTETKSVCTEPVYGARAGDPCHGATFAASSCTQGWRWNLDFVVDTRDNAAAYYYAPETGYYGTNAQRTAVAYTRGGTLSRIDYGMTASTVHAQTAPAQVVFDTSERCLPGVPAGAVCDDAHFTAANAARWPDVPVDLKCDQGSSTCDTHTPTSWSRKRLTTITTQVQNAGSTQQVDRWTLVHSFPDGGDHAPTLWLDSVQHTGPDTTAGGGPALTLPTTSFDPPAQLANRVGTVSNQPAMYHNRIKNVVTESGAQTTVSYNPTECTPANLPADPAGNTKACFPVLWTPPGYSSTQKDWFHEYTVASVRTDDLHNANQDGTCPSPLTSYRYLGGAAWHYDDGNEFGKAEYTLPVKALQAWGYAPSGIVTTYVTRYQHADGRVTERTWNYFKILAYVPTVYPGPEAPAHVIQEMPPK
;
A
#
# COMPACT_ATOMS: atom_id res chain seq x y z
N MET A 1 33.42 -17.95 34.76
CA MET A 1 32.40 -18.60 33.91
C MET A 1 32.01 -17.61 32.82
N ARG A 2 32.53 -17.79 31.59
CA ARG A 2 32.22 -16.90 30.46
C ARG A 2 30.91 -17.38 29.83
N GLY A 3 29.83 -16.62 30.04
CA GLY A 3 28.54 -16.88 29.42
C GLY A 3 28.61 -16.74 27.90
N ARG A 4 28.13 -17.75 27.18
CA ARG A 4 27.93 -17.73 25.73
C ARG A 4 27.02 -16.56 25.35
N ARG A 5 27.46 -15.70 24.43
CA ARG A 5 26.58 -14.75 23.73
C ARG A 5 25.58 -15.54 22.87
N PRO A 6 24.30 -15.14 22.79
CA PRO A 6 23.38 -15.71 21.80
C PRO A 6 23.87 -15.32 20.41
N SER A 7 24.07 -16.31 19.54
CA SER A 7 24.58 -16.15 18.18
C SER A 7 23.46 -15.90 17.17
N GLY A 8 22.53 -14.97 17.46
CA GLY A 8 21.54 -14.51 16.49
C GLY A 8 22.13 -13.41 15.62
N ARG A 9 22.45 -13.69 14.35
CA ARG A 9 22.71 -12.64 13.36
C ARG A 9 21.37 -12.27 12.74
N CYS A 10 20.90 -11.05 13.00
CA CYS A 10 19.71 -10.50 12.34
C CYS A 10 19.98 -10.32 10.83
N ARG A 11 18.96 -10.50 9.99
CA ARG A 11 19.13 -10.43 8.52
C ARG A 11 19.28 -8.96 8.14
N ARG A 12 20.33 -8.61 7.41
CA ARG A 12 20.57 -7.22 7.00
C ARG A 12 19.86 -6.94 5.67
N PRO A 13 18.79 -6.13 5.64
CA PRO A 13 18.28 -5.60 4.39
C PRO A 13 19.26 -4.59 3.79
N HIS A 14 19.28 -4.51 2.46
CA HIS A 14 20.11 -3.59 1.69
C HIS A 14 19.49 -2.18 1.66
N TRP A 15 19.76 -1.35 2.68
CA TRP A 15 19.38 0.08 2.68
C TRP A 15 20.60 0.99 2.48
N THR A 16 20.41 2.12 1.79
CA THR A 16 21.45 3.13 1.47
C THR A 16 21.74 4.12 2.61
N SER A 17 20.94 4.10 3.69
CA SER A 17 21.10 4.94 4.88
C SER A 17 21.86 4.21 5.99
N ARG A 18 22.20 4.91 7.10
CA ARG A 18 22.73 4.25 8.33
C ARG A 18 21.59 3.44 8.96
N SER A 19 21.35 2.25 8.42
CA SER A 19 20.36 1.28 8.88
C SER A 19 21.02 0.24 9.79
N GLY A 20 20.45 0.02 10.96
CA GLY A 20 20.79 -1.09 11.85
C GLY A 20 19.66 -2.11 11.88
N CYS A 21 19.99 -3.39 11.66
CA CYS A 21 19.11 -4.49 12.01
C CYS A 21 19.51 -5.00 13.41
N SER A 22 18.51 -5.18 14.27
CA SER A 22 18.67 -5.53 15.67
C SER A 22 17.68 -6.63 16.06
N CYS A 23 18.00 -7.37 17.10
CA CYS A 23 17.20 -8.48 17.62
C CYS A 23 16.87 -8.24 19.10
N GLY A 24 15.93 -9.00 19.66
CA GLY A 24 15.55 -8.98 21.09
C GLY A 24 14.34 -8.11 21.43
N ALA A 25 13.61 -7.61 20.44
CA ALA A 25 12.32 -6.96 20.68
C ALA A 25 11.23 -8.00 21.03
N SER A 26 10.32 -7.63 21.93
CA SER A 26 9.12 -8.42 22.21
C SER A 26 8.04 -8.13 21.16
N ASN A 27 8.21 -8.62 19.93
CA ASN A 27 7.34 -8.28 18.80
C ASN A 27 6.67 -9.50 18.13
N GLY A 28 6.79 -10.68 18.74
CA GLY A 28 6.19 -11.93 18.24
C GLY A 28 7.01 -12.67 17.19
N THR A 29 8.11 -12.09 16.70
CA THR A 29 9.08 -12.81 15.86
C THR A 29 10.00 -13.68 16.70
N TYR A 30 10.60 -14.69 16.08
CA TYR A 30 11.43 -15.71 16.72
C TYR A 30 12.61 -15.13 17.51
N ASP A 31 13.27 -14.11 16.96
CA ASP A 31 14.45 -13.47 17.55
C ASP A 31 14.22 -11.99 17.91
N GLY A 32 13.01 -11.46 17.74
CA GLY A 32 12.72 -10.06 18.02
C GLY A 32 13.34 -9.11 17.00
N GLU A 33 13.43 -9.52 15.73
CA GLU A 33 13.99 -8.72 14.63
C GLU A 33 13.23 -7.41 14.47
N HIS A 34 13.97 -6.31 14.42
CA HIS A 34 13.46 -4.96 14.20
C HIS A 34 14.54 -4.09 13.54
N PHE A 35 14.10 -2.97 12.97
CA PHE A 35 14.99 -2.07 12.23
C PHE A 35 15.00 -0.69 12.84
N ARG A 36 16.16 -0.04 12.79
CA ARG A 36 16.31 1.39 12.98
C ARG A 36 16.95 2.01 11.75
N VAL A 37 16.25 2.95 11.14
CA VAL A 37 16.73 3.77 10.05
C VAL A 37 17.04 5.16 10.59
N THR A 38 18.21 5.71 10.29
CA THR A 38 18.56 7.09 10.66
C THR A 38 18.83 7.89 9.41
N GLU A 39 18.07 8.97 9.23
CA GLU A 39 18.18 9.90 8.11
C GLU A 39 18.16 11.34 8.63
N ASN A 40 19.15 12.15 8.27
CA ASN A 40 19.30 13.54 8.73
C ASN A 40 19.20 13.71 10.26
N GLY A 41 19.63 12.69 11.01
CA GLY A 41 19.58 12.65 12.48
C GLY A 41 18.23 12.22 13.08
N ILE A 42 17.17 12.12 12.27
CA ILE A 42 15.88 11.56 12.67
C ILE A 42 16.01 10.04 12.70
N GLN A 43 15.51 9.43 13.77
CA GLN A 43 15.54 7.99 13.99
C GLN A 43 14.15 7.42 13.81
N CYS A 44 14.00 6.42 12.95
CA CYS A 44 12.76 5.73 12.67
C CYS A 44 12.92 4.25 13.01
N TRP A 45 12.05 3.71 13.86
CA TRP A 45 12.04 2.30 14.22
C TRP A 45 10.87 1.59 13.55
N PHE A 46 11.15 0.35 13.15
CA PHE A 46 10.18 -0.53 12.50
C PHE A 46 10.14 -1.85 13.26
N GLY A 47 8.96 -2.20 13.78
CA GLY A 47 8.73 -3.45 14.49
C GLY A 47 9.36 -3.59 15.88
N LEU A 48 9.66 -2.48 16.55
CA LEU A 48 10.08 -2.46 17.95
C LEU A 48 8.98 -3.01 18.89
N ASN A 49 7.70 -2.77 18.56
CA ASN A 49 6.49 -3.18 19.28
C ASN A 49 6.33 -2.60 20.71
N GLN A 50 7.32 -2.81 21.57
CA GLN A 50 7.41 -2.27 22.92
C GLN A 50 8.33 -1.04 22.94
N LEU A 51 7.72 0.14 23.04
CA LEU A 51 8.44 1.42 22.98
C LEU A 51 9.31 1.67 24.23
N PRO A 52 10.26 2.62 24.19
CA PRO A 52 11.13 2.92 25.33
C PRO A 52 10.33 3.16 26.62
N GLY A 53 10.72 2.47 27.69
CA GLY A 53 10.05 2.55 29.00
C GLY A 53 8.79 1.68 29.14
N HIS A 54 8.50 0.79 28.18
CA HIS A 54 7.40 -0.17 28.26
C HIS A 54 7.48 -1.04 29.53
N ARG A 55 6.31 -1.36 30.08
CA ARG A 55 6.10 -2.28 31.20
C ARG A 55 4.82 -3.06 30.95
N SER A 56 4.67 -4.21 31.63
CA SER A 56 3.45 -5.01 31.56
C SER A 56 2.19 -4.17 31.77
N GLY A 57 1.16 -4.39 30.95
CA GLY A 57 -0.09 -3.62 30.94
C GLY A 57 -0.06 -2.35 30.07
N ARG A 58 1.09 -1.94 29.52
CA ARG A 58 1.14 -0.84 28.54
C ARG A 58 0.83 -1.34 27.13
N THR A 59 0.13 -0.52 26.36
CA THR A 59 -0.21 -0.78 24.97
C THR A 59 1.05 -0.98 24.13
N GLU A 60 1.06 -2.04 23.36
CA GLU A 60 2.07 -2.32 22.34
C GLU A 60 1.62 -1.75 21.00
N THR A 61 2.56 -1.41 20.11
CA THR A 61 2.23 -0.80 18.82
C THR A 61 1.65 -1.79 17.82
N LYS A 62 1.91 -3.09 17.97
CA LYS A 62 1.48 -4.16 17.05
C LYS A 62 1.96 -3.94 15.62
N SER A 63 3.18 -3.43 15.48
CA SER A 63 3.76 -2.97 14.21
C SER A 63 4.34 -4.06 13.31
N VAL A 64 4.40 -5.30 13.77
CA VAL A 64 4.94 -6.44 13.00
C VAL A 64 3.80 -7.36 12.54
N CYS A 65 3.76 -7.64 11.24
CA CYS A 65 2.96 -8.74 10.71
C CYS A 65 3.82 -10.00 10.68
N THR A 66 3.32 -11.07 11.27
CA THR A 66 4.08 -12.31 11.48
C THR A 66 3.46 -13.49 10.76
N GLU A 67 4.29 -14.45 10.37
CA GLU A 67 3.86 -15.73 9.81
C GLU A 67 4.79 -16.88 10.22
N PRO A 68 4.29 -18.13 10.25
CA PRO A 68 5.15 -19.30 10.38
C PRO A 68 6.03 -19.47 9.15
N VAL A 69 7.34 -19.62 9.36
CA VAL A 69 8.31 -20.02 8.32
C VAL A 69 8.99 -21.34 8.72
N TYR A 70 9.60 -22.01 7.74
CA TYR A 70 10.23 -23.31 7.96
C TYR A 70 11.72 -23.31 7.64
N GLY A 71 12.54 -23.79 8.58
CA GLY A 71 13.98 -23.98 8.39
C GLY A 71 14.25 -25.19 7.50
N ALA A 72 14.93 -25.01 6.38
CA ALA A 72 15.07 -26.06 5.37
C ALA A 72 16.23 -27.03 5.63
N ARG A 73 17.29 -26.56 6.32
CA ARG A 73 18.54 -27.32 6.50
C ARG A 73 19.02 -27.29 7.95
N ALA A 74 19.74 -28.33 8.34
CA ALA A 74 20.38 -28.39 9.65
C ALA A 74 21.32 -27.19 9.82
N GLY A 75 21.10 -26.43 10.89
CA GLY A 75 21.83 -25.18 11.17
C GLY A 75 21.10 -23.90 10.75
N ASP A 76 20.04 -24.00 9.93
CA ASP A 76 19.18 -22.84 9.66
C ASP A 76 18.44 -22.43 10.95
N PRO A 77 18.19 -21.13 11.15
CA PRO A 77 17.21 -20.69 12.15
C PRO A 77 15.90 -21.44 11.94
N CYS A 78 15.32 -21.91 13.04
CA CYS A 78 14.04 -22.60 13.06
C CYS A 78 14.02 -24.02 12.49
N HIS A 79 15.17 -24.63 12.17
CA HIS A 79 15.23 -26.04 11.80
C HIS A 79 15.11 -26.99 13.02
N GLY A 80 14.27 -28.02 12.91
CA GLY A 80 14.04 -29.06 13.91
C GLY A 80 14.34 -30.47 13.40
N ALA A 81 14.08 -31.50 14.21
CA ALA A 81 14.34 -32.89 13.82
C ALA A 81 13.38 -33.43 12.73
N THR A 82 12.22 -32.79 12.57
CA THR A 82 11.21 -33.12 11.56
C THR A 82 10.75 -31.83 10.88
N PHE A 83 10.11 -31.93 9.70
CA PHE A 83 9.57 -30.75 9.02
C PHE A 83 8.56 -30.00 9.91
N ALA A 84 7.66 -30.72 10.58
CA ALA A 84 6.69 -30.13 11.50
C ALA A 84 7.35 -29.40 12.69
N ALA A 85 8.50 -29.89 13.17
CA ALA A 85 9.28 -29.24 14.21
C ALA A 85 10.22 -28.14 13.67
N SER A 86 10.33 -27.97 12.35
CA SER A 86 11.20 -27.00 11.70
C SER A 86 10.50 -25.67 11.47
N SER A 87 9.63 -25.24 12.39
CA SER A 87 8.84 -24.01 12.27
C SER A 87 9.16 -22.99 13.36
N CYS A 88 9.13 -21.72 12.99
CA CYS A 88 9.07 -20.59 13.92
C CYS A 88 8.26 -19.44 13.32
N THR A 89 7.85 -18.50 14.17
CA THR A 89 7.18 -17.28 13.73
C THR A 89 8.21 -16.23 13.33
N GLN A 90 8.14 -15.70 12.10
CA GLN A 90 8.98 -14.61 11.62
C GLN A 90 8.14 -13.41 11.21
N GLY A 91 8.77 -12.23 11.12
CA GLY A 91 8.14 -11.07 10.52
C GLY A 91 8.15 -11.18 8.99
N TRP A 92 7.06 -10.80 8.33
CA TRP A 92 7.03 -10.60 6.88
C TRP A 92 6.79 -9.13 6.50
N ARG A 93 6.37 -8.30 7.47
CA ARG A 93 6.26 -6.85 7.33
C ARG A 93 6.50 -6.15 8.67
N TRP A 94 7.39 -5.15 8.64
CA TRP A 94 7.69 -4.28 9.78
C TRP A 94 7.19 -2.88 9.44
N ASN A 95 6.12 -2.44 10.10
CA ASN A 95 5.60 -1.09 9.97
C ASN A 95 6.38 -0.14 10.88
N LEU A 96 6.42 1.14 10.48
CA LEU A 96 6.96 2.22 11.31
C LEU A 96 6.21 2.25 12.64
N ASP A 97 6.89 2.28 13.77
CA ASP A 97 6.22 2.34 15.07
C ASP A 97 6.68 3.42 16.01
N PHE A 98 7.88 3.95 15.78
CA PHE A 98 8.43 5.02 16.59
C PHE A 98 9.33 5.93 15.76
N VAL A 99 9.23 7.23 15.99
CA VAL A 99 10.08 8.26 15.38
C VAL A 99 10.59 9.16 16.48
N VAL A 100 11.88 9.52 16.45
CA VAL A 100 12.51 10.50 17.34
C VAL A 100 13.32 11.48 16.50
N ASP A 101 13.03 12.78 16.65
CA ASP A 101 13.75 13.84 15.96
C ASP A 101 15.05 14.25 16.70
N THR A 102 15.79 15.22 16.15
CA THR A 102 17.07 15.68 16.72
C THR A 102 16.92 16.51 18.00
N ARG A 103 15.69 16.79 18.44
CA ARG A 103 15.34 17.51 19.68
C ARG A 103 14.63 16.60 20.69
N ASP A 104 14.71 15.28 20.50
CA ASP A 104 14.06 14.25 21.31
C ASP A 104 12.52 14.29 21.29
N ASN A 105 11.89 15.04 20.37
CA ASN A 105 10.46 14.93 20.13
C ASN A 105 10.18 13.57 19.51
N ALA A 106 9.06 12.95 19.91
CA ALA A 106 8.72 11.60 19.52
C ALA A 106 7.29 11.49 18.99
N ALA A 107 7.12 10.57 18.03
CA ALA A 107 5.83 10.11 17.54
C ALA A 107 5.78 8.57 17.58
N ALA A 108 4.63 8.00 17.89
CA ALA A 108 4.40 6.56 17.92
C ALA A 108 3.20 6.16 17.07
N TYR A 109 3.27 5.01 16.42
CA TYR A 109 2.27 4.51 15.50
C TYR A 109 1.75 3.18 16.00
N TYR A 110 0.44 3.05 16.15
CA TYR A 110 -0.25 1.87 16.68
C TYR A 110 -1.16 1.27 15.62
N TYR A 111 -1.21 -0.06 15.57
CA TYR A 111 -1.90 -0.82 14.54
C TYR A 111 -2.93 -1.79 15.12
N ALA A 112 -3.98 -2.04 14.35
CA ALA A 112 -4.91 -3.13 14.57
C ALA A 112 -4.56 -4.28 13.60
N PRO A 113 -3.98 -5.39 14.08
CA PRO A 113 -3.62 -6.52 13.22
C PRO A 113 -4.86 -7.29 12.76
N GLU A 114 -4.86 -7.72 11.51
CA GLU A 114 -5.83 -8.65 10.95
C GLU A 114 -5.26 -10.06 11.00
N THR A 115 -5.86 -10.94 11.81
CA THR A 115 -5.45 -12.35 11.88
C THR A 115 -6.05 -13.13 10.71
N GLY A 116 -5.22 -13.96 10.07
CA GLY A 116 -5.63 -14.96 9.10
C GLY A 116 -5.28 -16.37 9.59
N TYR A 117 -5.86 -17.37 8.93
CA TYR A 117 -5.50 -18.76 9.13
C TYR A 117 -5.27 -19.44 7.79
N TYR A 118 -4.36 -20.43 7.77
CA TYR A 118 -4.08 -21.25 6.60
C TYR A 118 -3.63 -22.66 7.02
N GLY A 119 -3.81 -23.63 6.14
CA GLY A 119 -3.42 -25.02 6.33
C GLY A 119 -1.94 -25.22 6.07
N THR A 120 -1.12 -25.09 7.09
CA THR A 120 0.35 -25.13 6.93
C THR A 120 0.87 -26.51 6.53
N ASN A 121 2.02 -26.60 5.86
CA ASN A 121 2.65 -27.87 5.43
C ASN A 121 1.72 -28.79 4.60
N ALA A 122 0.91 -28.19 3.71
CA ALA A 122 -0.13 -28.91 2.95
C ALA A 122 -1.10 -29.73 3.83
N GLN A 123 -1.16 -29.40 5.13
CA GLN A 123 -2.14 -29.97 6.06
C GLN A 123 -3.39 -29.11 6.06
N ARG A 124 -4.50 -29.67 6.54
CA ARG A 124 -5.79 -28.96 6.61
C ARG A 124 -6.05 -28.28 7.96
N THR A 125 -5.15 -28.47 8.92
CA THR A 125 -5.23 -27.82 10.24
C THR A 125 -4.77 -26.37 10.14
N ALA A 126 -5.66 -25.45 10.49
CA ALA A 126 -5.42 -24.03 10.35
C ALA A 126 -4.44 -23.50 11.41
N VAL A 127 -3.42 -22.76 10.97
CA VAL A 127 -2.45 -22.04 11.81
C VAL A 127 -2.60 -20.54 11.60
N ALA A 128 -2.52 -19.78 12.70
CA ALA A 128 -2.67 -18.34 12.70
C ALA A 128 -1.43 -17.64 12.10
N TYR A 129 -1.68 -16.51 11.45
CA TYR A 129 -0.67 -15.53 11.04
C TYR A 129 -1.30 -14.13 11.04
N THR A 130 -0.48 -13.09 11.00
CA THR A 130 -0.96 -11.73 10.74
C THR A 130 -1.10 -11.56 9.23
N ARG A 131 -2.34 -11.54 8.73
CA ARG A 131 -2.68 -11.37 7.32
C ARG A 131 -2.42 -9.95 6.81
N GLY A 132 -2.54 -8.97 7.70
CA GLY A 132 -2.34 -7.57 7.44
C GLY A 132 -2.60 -6.75 8.70
N GLY A 133 -2.81 -5.45 8.55
CA GLY A 133 -3.19 -4.59 9.65
C GLY A 133 -3.45 -3.17 9.20
N THR A 134 -4.26 -2.45 9.98
CA THR A 134 -4.58 -1.05 9.75
C THR A 134 -3.93 -0.17 10.80
N LEU A 135 -3.47 1.02 10.41
CA LEU A 135 -3.07 2.03 11.38
C LEU A 135 -4.32 2.44 12.17
N SER A 136 -4.27 2.38 13.49
CA SER A 136 -5.39 2.73 14.37
C SER A 136 -5.17 4.06 15.07
N ARG A 137 -3.92 4.41 15.38
CA ARG A 137 -3.59 5.65 16.08
C ARG A 137 -2.15 6.11 15.83
N ILE A 138 -1.96 7.43 15.74
CA ILE A 138 -0.64 8.08 15.88
C ILE A 138 -0.67 8.93 17.14
N ASP A 139 0.29 8.75 18.02
CA ASP A 139 0.52 9.59 19.20
C ASP A 139 1.70 10.52 18.92
N TYR A 140 1.58 11.82 19.23
CA TYR A 140 2.65 12.80 19.04
C TYR A 140 2.57 13.96 20.06
N GLY A 141 3.56 14.86 20.01
CA GLY A 141 3.72 15.93 21.00
C GLY A 141 4.36 15.45 22.31
N MET A 142 4.99 14.27 22.29
CA MET A 142 5.70 13.67 23.42
C MET A 142 7.22 13.67 23.16
N THR A 143 8.00 13.31 24.17
CA THR A 143 9.43 13.00 24.01
C THR A 143 9.68 11.51 24.12
N ALA A 144 10.86 11.05 23.71
CA ALA A 144 11.22 9.64 23.80
C ALA A 144 11.19 9.07 25.24
N SER A 145 11.31 9.93 26.26
CA SER A 145 11.25 9.53 27.67
C SER A 145 9.83 9.55 28.27
N THR A 146 8.86 10.16 27.59
CA THR A 146 7.50 10.38 28.12
C THR A 146 6.41 9.57 27.41
N VAL A 147 6.79 8.66 26.50
CA VAL A 147 5.87 7.86 25.66
C VAL A 147 4.77 7.14 26.46
N HIS A 148 5.09 6.70 27.68
CA HIS A 148 4.16 6.00 28.57
C HIS A 148 3.80 6.77 29.85
N ALA A 149 4.16 8.06 29.94
CA ALA A 149 3.97 8.86 31.16
C ALA A 149 2.49 9.22 31.37
N GLN A 150 1.80 9.61 30.31
CA GLN A 150 0.41 10.06 30.28
C GLN A 150 -0.18 9.83 28.89
N THR A 151 -1.47 10.13 28.70
CA THR A 151 -2.05 10.17 27.35
C THR A 151 -1.24 11.16 26.49
N ALA A 152 -0.96 10.78 25.24
CA ALA A 152 -0.18 11.62 24.33
C ALA A 152 -0.87 12.99 24.15
N PRO A 153 -0.12 14.11 24.18
CA PRO A 153 -0.70 15.45 24.07
C PRO A 153 -1.55 15.67 22.81
N ALA A 154 -1.19 15.01 21.71
CA ALA A 154 -1.99 14.99 20.49
C ALA A 154 -2.04 13.59 19.88
N GLN A 155 -3.17 13.28 19.25
CA GLN A 155 -3.44 11.98 18.63
C GLN A 155 -4.11 12.16 17.27
N VAL A 156 -3.83 11.25 16.35
CA VAL A 156 -4.63 11.02 15.14
C VAL A 156 -5.21 9.62 15.25
N VAL A 157 -6.53 9.48 15.25
CA VAL A 157 -7.24 8.21 15.38
C VAL A 157 -7.87 7.85 14.04
N PHE A 158 -7.75 6.58 13.68
CA PHE A 158 -8.21 6.04 12.41
C PHE A 158 -9.28 4.98 12.68
N ASP A 159 -10.51 5.27 12.29
CA ASP A 159 -11.63 4.33 12.41
C ASP A 159 -11.82 3.59 11.09
N THR A 160 -12.07 2.29 11.19
CA THR A 160 -12.30 1.42 10.03
C THR A 160 -13.60 0.66 10.16
N SER A 161 -14.18 0.29 9.02
CA SER A 161 -15.33 -0.61 8.91
C SER A 161 -15.03 -1.76 7.95
N GLU A 162 -15.88 -2.78 7.93
CA GLU A 162 -15.82 -3.83 6.91
C GLU A 162 -15.87 -3.25 5.49
N ARG A 163 -15.20 -3.88 4.53
CA ARG A 163 -15.25 -3.50 3.11
C ARG A 163 -16.63 -3.73 2.51
N CYS A 164 -17.41 -4.69 2.98
CA CYS A 164 -18.83 -4.76 2.62
C CYS A 164 -19.60 -3.53 3.10
N LEU A 165 -20.67 -3.20 2.40
CA LEU A 165 -21.53 -2.05 2.71
C LEU A 165 -22.82 -2.57 3.37
N PRO A 166 -23.10 -2.22 4.64
CA PRO A 166 -24.34 -2.61 5.29
C PRO A 166 -25.56 -2.21 4.45
N GLY A 167 -26.49 -3.16 4.25
CA GLY A 167 -27.67 -2.94 3.41
C GLY A 167 -27.41 -2.94 1.90
N VAL A 168 -26.20 -3.27 1.44
CA VAL A 168 -25.86 -3.41 0.00
C VAL A 168 -25.23 -4.77 -0.26
N PRO A 169 -25.93 -5.71 -0.92
CA PRO A 169 -27.34 -5.63 -1.33
C PRO A 169 -28.31 -5.55 -0.13
N ALA A 170 -29.57 -5.19 -0.38
CA ALA A 170 -30.58 -5.00 0.68
C ALA A 170 -30.58 -6.17 1.70
N GLY A 171 -30.49 -5.82 2.99
CA GLY A 171 -30.40 -6.80 4.09
C GLY A 171 -29.00 -7.36 4.35
N ALA A 172 -27.96 -6.91 3.63
CA ALA A 172 -26.59 -7.31 3.90
C ALA A 172 -26.14 -6.85 5.30
N VAL A 173 -25.72 -7.82 6.11
CA VAL A 173 -25.04 -7.60 7.39
C VAL A 173 -23.53 -7.78 7.20
N CYS A 174 -22.78 -6.89 7.82
CA CYS A 174 -21.35 -6.71 7.66
C CYS A 174 -20.61 -6.97 8.96
N ASP A 175 -20.34 -8.24 9.26
CA ASP A 175 -19.61 -8.67 10.44
C ASP A 175 -18.84 -9.97 10.16
N ASP A 176 -18.09 -10.45 11.14
CA ASP A 176 -17.29 -11.68 11.05
C ASP A 176 -18.14 -12.95 10.85
N ALA A 177 -19.32 -13.00 11.45
CA ALA A 177 -20.21 -14.17 11.37
C ALA A 177 -20.79 -14.33 9.95
N HIS A 178 -20.95 -13.23 9.22
CA HIS A 178 -21.46 -13.22 7.86
C HIS A 178 -20.37 -13.27 6.79
N PHE A 179 -19.08 -13.21 7.15
CA PHE A 179 -17.97 -13.36 6.22
C PHE A 179 -17.74 -14.84 5.87
N THR A 180 -18.60 -15.36 4.99
CA THR A 180 -18.68 -16.76 4.57
C THR A 180 -18.77 -16.89 3.05
N ALA A 181 -18.40 -18.04 2.50
CA ALA A 181 -18.48 -18.29 1.05
C ALA A 181 -19.89 -18.05 0.49
N ALA A 182 -20.94 -18.39 1.23
CA ALA A 182 -22.33 -18.15 0.84
C ALA A 182 -22.68 -16.65 0.71
N ASN A 183 -21.95 -15.79 1.43
CA ASN A 183 -22.13 -14.34 1.42
C ASN A 183 -21.02 -13.60 0.66
N ALA A 184 -20.19 -14.31 -0.12
CA ALA A 184 -19.01 -13.74 -0.77
C ALA A 184 -19.36 -12.52 -1.64
N ALA A 185 -20.54 -12.50 -2.28
CA ALA A 185 -21.02 -11.37 -3.07
C ALA A 185 -21.17 -10.05 -2.29
N ARG A 186 -21.23 -10.07 -0.94
CA ARG A 186 -21.27 -8.86 -0.10
C ARG A 186 -19.89 -8.18 0.01
N TRP A 187 -18.80 -8.91 -0.23
CA TRP A 187 -17.44 -8.40 -0.28
C TRP A 187 -16.85 -8.62 -1.68
N PRO A 188 -17.30 -7.85 -2.70
CA PRO A 188 -16.98 -8.13 -4.09
C PRO A 188 -15.47 -8.03 -4.41
N ASP A 189 -14.71 -7.32 -3.59
CA ASP A 189 -13.27 -7.11 -3.75
C ASP A 189 -12.40 -7.81 -2.69
N VAL A 190 -12.98 -8.70 -1.88
CA VAL A 190 -12.25 -9.48 -0.87
C VAL A 190 -12.33 -10.96 -1.22
N PRO A 191 -11.19 -11.69 -1.28
CA PRO A 191 -11.16 -13.09 -1.64
C PRO A 191 -11.66 -13.97 -0.48
N VAL A 192 -12.97 -14.08 -0.33
CA VAL A 192 -13.62 -14.86 0.74
C VAL A 192 -13.27 -16.35 0.67
N ASP A 193 -12.99 -16.85 -0.52
CA ASP A 193 -12.56 -18.22 -0.82
C ASP A 193 -11.20 -18.57 -0.19
N LEU A 194 -10.34 -17.59 0.06
CA LEU A 194 -9.03 -17.81 0.69
C LEU A 194 -9.11 -17.89 2.22
N LYS A 195 -10.28 -17.61 2.82
CA LYS A 195 -10.49 -17.58 4.27
C LYS A 195 -10.49 -18.98 4.87
N CYS A 196 -9.69 -19.18 5.92
CA CYS A 196 -9.86 -20.29 6.85
C CYS A 196 -10.25 -19.79 8.25
N ASP A 197 -11.03 -20.59 8.95
CA ASP A 197 -11.48 -20.33 10.32
C ASP A 197 -10.48 -20.82 11.37
N GLN A 198 -10.47 -20.13 12.50
CA GLN A 198 -9.71 -20.55 13.67
C GLN A 198 -10.12 -21.97 14.09
N GLY A 199 -9.13 -22.84 14.30
CA GLY A 199 -9.37 -24.22 14.72
C GLY A 199 -9.94 -25.13 13.63
N SER A 200 -10.09 -24.65 12.39
CA SER A 200 -10.51 -25.51 11.28
C SER A 200 -9.52 -26.64 11.03
N SER A 201 -10.05 -27.84 10.78
CA SER A 201 -9.32 -29.03 10.33
C SER A 201 -9.55 -29.33 8.84
N THR A 202 -10.23 -28.43 8.13
CA THR A 202 -10.62 -28.60 6.72
C THR A 202 -10.15 -27.46 5.83
N CYS A 203 -9.15 -26.68 6.24
CA CYS A 203 -8.61 -25.55 5.49
C CYS A 203 -7.82 -26.00 4.24
N ASP A 204 -8.30 -25.63 3.03
CA ASP A 204 -7.65 -25.93 1.75
C ASP A 204 -6.68 -24.82 1.26
N THR A 205 -6.69 -23.66 1.92
CA THR A 205 -5.71 -22.60 1.66
C THR A 205 -4.38 -22.97 2.33
N HIS A 206 -3.40 -23.44 1.56
CA HIS A 206 -2.14 -23.96 2.10
C HIS A 206 -0.98 -22.97 2.19
N THR A 207 -1.23 -21.69 1.89
CA THR A 207 -0.23 -20.63 1.96
C THR A 207 -0.82 -19.41 2.67
N PRO A 208 0.02 -18.59 3.35
CA PRO A 208 -0.39 -17.26 3.77
C PRO A 208 -0.90 -16.46 2.56
N THR A 209 -1.95 -15.68 2.76
CA THR A 209 -2.52 -14.78 1.73
C THR A 209 -2.55 -13.36 2.29
N SER A 210 -2.55 -12.35 1.45
CA SER A 210 -2.54 -10.94 1.89
C SER A 210 -3.76 -10.21 1.33
N TRP A 211 -4.68 -9.83 2.20
CA TRP A 211 -5.86 -9.03 1.89
C TRP A 211 -6.43 -8.43 3.17
N SER A 212 -7.17 -7.32 3.04
CA SER A 212 -7.81 -6.64 4.17
C SER A 212 -9.32 -6.68 4.02
N ARG A 213 -10.01 -6.83 5.15
CA ARG A 213 -11.46 -6.64 5.23
C ARG A 213 -11.84 -5.22 5.62
N LYS A 214 -10.88 -4.34 5.83
CA LYS A 214 -11.12 -3.01 6.39
C LYS A 214 -11.04 -1.94 5.32
N ARG A 215 -11.96 -0.97 5.41
CA ARG A 215 -11.86 0.34 4.76
C ARG A 215 -11.78 1.43 5.83
N LEU A 216 -11.03 2.48 5.56
CA LEU A 216 -10.96 3.66 6.43
C LEU A 216 -12.26 4.44 6.32
N THR A 217 -12.89 4.77 7.44
CA THR A 217 -14.16 5.53 7.45
C THR A 217 -14.01 6.89 8.08
N THR A 218 -13.10 7.04 9.05
CA THR A 218 -12.89 8.30 9.75
C THR A 218 -11.43 8.51 10.11
N ILE A 219 -10.95 9.74 9.98
CA ILE A 219 -9.71 10.22 10.60
C ILE A 219 -10.10 11.32 11.58
N THR A 220 -9.76 11.18 12.85
CA THR A 220 -10.05 12.19 13.89
C THR A 220 -8.76 12.66 14.53
N THR A 221 -8.50 13.97 14.51
CA THR A 221 -7.41 14.57 15.29
C THR A 221 -7.92 14.99 16.66
N GLN A 222 -7.11 14.75 17.68
CA GLN A 222 -7.49 14.95 19.08
C GLN A 222 -6.34 15.54 19.87
N VAL A 223 -6.63 16.37 20.86
CA VAL A 223 -5.65 16.98 21.76
C VAL A 223 -6.06 16.77 23.21
N GLN A 224 -5.07 16.68 24.10
CA GLN A 224 -5.31 16.70 25.54
C GLN A 224 -5.42 18.14 26.01
N ASN A 225 -6.53 18.47 26.66
CA ASN A 225 -6.75 19.76 27.29
C ASN A 225 -7.29 19.55 28.71
N ALA A 226 -6.58 20.06 29.71
CA ALA A 226 -6.94 19.96 31.12
C ALA A 226 -7.34 18.53 31.59
N GLY A 227 -6.66 17.49 31.06
CA GLY A 227 -6.92 16.09 31.40
C GLY A 227 -8.09 15.44 30.65
N SER A 228 -8.72 16.16 29.71
CA SER A 228 -9.74 15.64 28.81
C SER A 228 -9.21 15.54 27.38
N THR A 229 -9.65 14.52 26.64
CA THR A 229 -9.37 14.39 25.21
C THR A 229 -10.44 15.14 24.41
N GLN A 230 -10.01 16.13 23.64
CA GLN A 230 -10.89 16.94 22.80
C GLN A 230 -10.65 16.61 21.33
N GLN A 231 -11.71 16.40 20.56
CA GLN A 231 -11.62 16.23 19.12
C GLN A 231 -11.59 17.58 18.44
N VAL A 232 -10.61 17.80 17.56
CA VAL A 232 -10.35 19.10 16.94
C VAL A 232 -10.81 19.11 15.49
N ASP A 233 -10.56 18.01 14.78
CA ASP A 233 -10.86 17.86 13.36
C ASP A 233 -11.28 16.41 13.07
N ARG A 234 -12.25 16.24 12.18
CA ARG A 234 -12.74 14.95 11.71
C ARG A 234 -12.92 14.95 10.19
N TRP A 235 -12.33 13.94 9.55
CA TRP A 235 -12.49 13.64 8.13
C TRP A 235 -13.27 12.34 7.98
N THR A 236 -14.44 12.38 7.34
CA THR A 236 -15.30 11.21 7.08
C THR A 236 -15.14 10.77 5.63
N LEU A 237 -14.94 9.48 5.38
CA LEU A 237 -14.70 8.91 4.05
C LEU A 237 -15.86 7.99 3.65
N VAL A 238 -16.48 8.28 2.51
CA VAL A 238 -17.59 7.48 1.96
C VAL A 238 -17.11 6.68 0.77
N HIS A 239 -17.52 5.41 0.71
CA HIS A 239 -17.08 4.48 -0.32
C HIS A 239 -18.25 3.74 -0.95
N SER A 240 -18.08 3.34 -2.21
CA SER A 240 -19.00 2.53 -3.00
C SER A 240 -18.28 1.41 -3.74
N PHE A 241 -19.07 0.58 -4.42
CA PHE A 241 -18.61 -0.44 -5.37
C PHE A 241 -19.27 -0.17 -6.72
N PRO A 242 -18.76 0.80 -7.51
CA PRO A 242 -19.26 1.04 -8.85
C PRO A 242 -19.03 -0.19 -9.73
N ASP A 243 -19.76 -0.26 -10.84
CA ASP A 243 -19.61 -1.35 -11.81
C ASP A 243 -18.13 -1.54 -12.22
N GLY A 244 -17.67 -2.79 -12.20
CA GLY A 244 -16.31 -3.19 -12.56
C GLY A 244 -16.15 -3.41 -14.07
N GLY A 245 -17.22 -3.25 -14.85
CA GLY A 245 -17.22 -3.46 -16.29
C GLY A 245 -17.17 -4.95 -16.63
N ASP A 246 -15.97 -5.54 -16.63
CA ASP A 246 -15.73 -6.94 -16.97
C ASP A 246 -15.13 -7.78 -15.82
N HIS A 247 -15.11 -7.23 -14.61
CA HIS A 247 -14.65 -7.91 -13.40
C HIS A 247 -15.46 -7.48 -12.18
N ALA A 248 -15.15 -8.10 -11.03
CA ALA A 248 -15.83 -7.79 -9.77
C ALA A 248 -15.62 -6.31 -9.38
N PRO A 249 -16.65 -5.62 -8.86
CA PRO A 249 -16.53 -4.24 -8.39
C PRO A 249 -15.38 -4.04 -7.41
N THR A 250 -14.62 -2.97 -7.59
CA THR A 250 -13.52 -2.58 -6.70
C THR A 250 -13.95 -1.41 -5.80
N LEU A 251 -13.48 -1.38 -4.55
CA LEU A 251 -13.79 -0.28 -3.63
C LEU A 251 -13.39 1.07 -4.22
N TRP A 252 -14.34 1.99 -4.28
CA TRP A 252 -14.16 3.37 -4.73
C TRP A 252 -14.36 4.33 -3.56
N LEU A 253 -13.54 5.39 -3.49
CA LEU A 253 -13.73 6.49 -2.55
C LEU A 253 -14.61 7.54 -3.22
N ASP A 254 -15.88 7.62 -2.83
CA ASP A 254 -16.82 8.59 -3.41
C ASP A 254 -16.56 10.01 -2.91
N SER A 255 -16.23 10.15 -1.62
CA SER A 255 -16.02 11.48 -1.04
C SER A 255 -15.27 11.47 0.28
N VAL A 256 -14.75 12.66 0.60
CA VAL A 256 -14.22 13.01 1.92
C VAL A 256 -14.96 14.24 2.43
N GLN A 257 -15.37 14.23 3.70
CA GLN A 257 -16.05 15.34 4.36
C GLN A 257 -15.27 15.81 5.59
N HIS A 258 -15.04 17.13 5.67
CA HIS A 258 -14.37 17.76 6.80
C HIS A 258 -15.39 18.35 7.79
N THR A 259 -15.25 18.01 9.06
CA THR A 259 -16.01 18.57 10.17
C THR A 259 -15.05 19.05 11.25
N GLY A 260 -15.23 20.29 11.73
CA GLY A 260 -14.64 20.77 12.99
C GLY A 260 -15.61 20.53 14.15
N PRO A 261 -15.42 19.48 14.97
CA PRO A 261 -16.36 19.11 16.03
C PRO A 261 -16.14 19.82 17.37
N ASP A 262 -15.05 20.60 17.53
CA ASP A 262 -14.73 21.26 18.80
C ASP A 262 -15.75 22.35 19.13
N THR A 263 -16.50 22.14 20.21
CA THR A 263 -17.47 23.10 20.74
C THR A 263 -16.98 23.81 22.01
N THR A 264 -15.70 23.67 22.35
CA THR A 264 -15.10 24.20 23.57
C THR A 264 -14.37 25.52 23.34
N ALA A 265 -13.88 26.16 24.42
CA ALA A 265 -13.13 27.43 24.37
C ALA A 265 -13.82 28.60 23.63
N GLY A 266 -15.15 28.66 23.66
CA GLY A 266 -15.94 29.68 22.94
C GLY A 266 -16.33 29.28 21.51
N GLY A 267 -16.08 28.03 21.12
CA GLY A 267 -16.52 27.45 19.86
C GLY A 267 -18.04 27.36 19.74
N GLY A 268 -18.53 27.45 18.49
CA GLY A 268 -19.93 27.24 18.14
C GLY A 268 -20.30 25.75 18.04
N PRO A 269 -21.50 25.41 17.53
CA PRO A 269 -21.82 24.03 17.17
C PRO A 269 -20.84 23.51 16.11
N ALA A 270 -20.70 22.18 16.01
CA ALA A 270 -19.83 21.54 15.02
C ALA A 270 -20.10 22.05 13.61
N LEU A 271 -19.06 22.50 12.91
CA LEU A 271 -19.15 23.00 11.54
C LEU A 271 -18.75 21.90 10.57
N THR A 272 -19.65 21.53 9.67
CA THR A 272 -19.40 20.53 8.64
C THR A 272 -19.38 21.20 7.27
N LEU A 273 -18.27 21.03 6.55
CA LEU A 273 -18.12 21.54 5.20
C LEU A 273 -18.80 20.62 4.19
N PRO A 274 -19.15 21.11 2.99
CA PRO A 274 -19.52 20.27 1.87
C PRO A 274 -18.44 19.21 1.57
N THR A 275 -18.84 18.11 0.95
CA THR A 275 -17.91 17.04 0.60
C THR A 275 -16.97 17.47 -0.52
N THR A 276 -15.73 16.97 -0.48
CA THR A 276 -14.94 16.80 -1.70
C THR A 276 -15.32 15.44 -2.30
N SER A 277 -15.87 15.40 -3.51
CA SER A 277 -16.30 14.16 -4.16
C SER A 277 -15.41 13.75 -5.34
N PHE A 278 -15.37 12.46 -5.61
CA PHE A 278 -14.62 11.83 -6.70
C PHE A 278 -15.59 11.01 -7.56
N ASP A 279 -15.88 11.49 -8.77
CA ASP A 279 -16.82 10.80 -9.66
C ASP A 279 -16.11 9.76 -10.55
N PRO A 280 -16.60 8.50 -10.57
CA PRO A 280 -16.30 7.52 -11.62
C PRO A 280 -17.38 7.52 -12.75
N PRO A 281 -17.12 7.03 -13.98
CA PRO A 281 -15.82 6.72 -14.56
C PRO A 281 -15.64 7.12 -16.05
N ALA A 282 -14.41 7.49 -16.38
CA ALA A 282 -13.82 6.94 -17.59
C ALA A 282 -13.40 5.50 -17.26
N GLN A 283 -14.19 4.51 -17.66
CA GLN A 283 -13.79 3.10 -17.59
C GLN A 283 -12.82 2.83 -18.74
N LEU A 284 -11.56 2.53 -18.40
CA LEU A 284 -10.51 2.30 -19.38
C LEU A 284 -9.92 0.90 -19.19
N ALA A 285 -9.73 0.19 -20.31
CA ALA A 285 -9.23 -1.17 -20.34
C ALA A 285 -7.77 -1.23 -19.87
N ASN A 286 -7.45 -2.06 -18.87
CA ASN A 286 -6.07 -2.20 -18.43
C ASN A 286 -5.29 -3.20 -19.28
N ARG A 287 -5.90 -4.17 -19.96
CA ARG A 287 -5.19 -5.14 -20.81
C ARG A 287 -5.12 -4.67 -22.26
N VAL A 288 -3.95 -4.85 -22.87
CA VAL A 288 -3.71 -4.59 -24.29
C VAL A 288 -4.41 -5.65 -25.17
N GLY A 289 -4.67 -6.83 -24.63
CA GLY A 289 -5.32 -7.94 -25.35
C GLY A 289 -4.33 -8.85 -26.08
N THR A 290 -3.16 -9.09 -25.50
CA THR A 290 -2.11 -9.95 -26.10
C THR A 290 -2.30 -11.44 -25.84
N VAL A 291 -3.07 -11.80 -24.80
CA VAL A 291 -3.43 -13.17 -24.48
C VAL A 291 -4.90 -13.41 -24.85
N SER A 292 -5.17 -14.48 -25.60
CA SER A 292 -6.52 -14.81 -26.06
C SER A 292 -7.48 -15.14 -24.91
N ASN A 293 -8.77 -14.84 -25.10
CA ASN A 293 -9.85 -15.16 -24.17
C ASN A 293 -9.66 -14.57 -22.76
N GLN A 294 -8.98 -13.44 -22.68
CA GLN A 294 -8.78 -12.68 -21.45
C GLN A 294 -9.68 -11.43 -21.47
N PRO A 295 -10.34 -11.07 -20.34
CA PRO A 295 -11.09 -9.83 -20.25
C PRO A 295 -10.16 -8.62 -20.48
N ALA A 296 -10.72 -7.48 -20.88
CA ALA A 296 -9.99 -6.23 -21.07
C ALA A 296 -9.56 -5.58 -19.75
N MET A 297 -10.17 -5.99 -18.62
CA MET A 297 -9.88 -5.54 -17.27
C MET A 297 -10.14 -4.03 -17.12
N TYR A 298 -11.40 -3.62 -17.24
CA TYR A 298 -11.81 -2.19 -17.20
C TYR A 298 -11.74 -1.58 -15.80
N HIS A 299 -10.74 -0.74 -15.53
CA HIS A 299 -10.67 -0.05 -14.24
C HIS A 299 -11.24 1.36 -14.28
N ASN A 300 -11.97 1.70 -13.22
CA ASN A 300 -12.45 3.05 -12.95
C ASN A 300 -11.26 3.99 -12.67
N ARG A 301 -11.28 5.17 -13.26
CA ARG A 301 -10.29 6.23 -13.09
C ARG A 301 -10.99 7.54 -12.74
N ILE A 302 -10.32 8.37 -11.95
CA ILE A 302 -10.86 9.66 -11.52
C ILE A 302 -11.08 10.52 -12.76
N LYS A 303 -12.33 10.92 -12.99
CA LYS A 303 -12.68 11.85 -14.07
C LYS A 303 -12.94 13.24 -13.54
N ASN A 304 -13.74 13.36 -12.48
CA ASN A 304 -14.03 14.63 -11.83
C ASN A 304 -13.68 14.57 -10.35
N VAL A 305 -13.21 15.70 -9.84
CA VAL A 305 -13.12 16.00 -8.41
C VAL A 305 -13.89 17.28 -8.16
N VAL A 306 -14.95 17.23 -7.35
CA VAL A 306 -15.67 18.43 -6.93
C VAL A 306 -15.20 18.78 -5.53
N THR A 307 -14.71 19.99 -5.34
CA THR A 307 -14.17 20.45 -4.05
C THR A 307 -15.26 21.00 -3.12
N GLU A 308 -14.91 21.28 -1.87
CA GLU A 308 -15.83 21.85 -0.87
C GLU A 308 -16.46 23.20 -1.29
N SER A 309 -15.78 23.98 -2.14
CA SER A 309 -16.32 25.25 -2.69
C SER A 309 -17.21 25.04 -3.92
N GLY A 310 -17.35 23.80 -4.40
CA GLY A 310 -18.07 23.45 -5.62
C GLY A 310 -17.25 23.61 -6.91
N ALA A 311 -15.95 23.97 -6.82
CA ALA A 311 -15.08 23.97 -8.01
C ALA A 311 -14.87 22.53 -8.51
N GLN A 312 -15.07 22.30 -9.80
CA GLN A 312 -14.94 21.01 -10.44
C GLN A 312 -13.62 20.91 -11.19
N THR A 313 -12.82 19.90 -10.86
CA THR A 313 -11.59 19.56 -11.54
C THR A 313 -11.81 18.32 -12.40
N THR A 314 -11.68 18.45 -13.73
CA THR A 314 -11.80 17.38 -14.71
C THR A 314 -10.43 16.89 -15.15
N VAL A 315 -10.20 15.57 -15.06
CA VAL A 315 -8.98 14.88 -15.50
C VAL A 315 -9.23 14.24 -16.85
N SER A 316 -8.34 14.48 -17.80
CA SER A 316 -8.30 13.80 -19.10
C SER A 316 -7.05 12.95 -19.20
N TYR A 317 -7.18 11.72 -19.69
CA TYR A 317 -6.06 10.78 -19.86
C TYR A 317 -5.58 10.74 -21.31
N ASN A 318 -4.30 10.43 -21.50
CA ASN A 318 -3.74 10.18 -22.82
C ASN A 318 -4.32 8.89 -23.43
N PRO A 319 -4.41 8.79 -24.77
CA PRO A 319 -4.79 7.56 -25.44
C PRO A 319 -3.75 6.46 -25.21
N THR A 320 -4.15 5.21 -25.42
CA THR A 320 -3.24 4.06 -25.31
C THR A 320 -2.17 4.10 -26.40
N GLU A 321 -0.92 3.77 -26.03
CA GLU A 321 0.20 3.76 -26.99
C GLU A 321 0.50 2.37 -27.58
N CYS A 322 -0.04 1.33 -26.96
CA CYS A 322 0.22 -0.06 -27.30
C CYS A 322 -1.02 -0.72 -27.89
N THR A 323 -0.80 -1.64 -28.80
CA THR A 323 -1.81 -2.56 -29.31
C THR A 323 -1.14 -3.92 -29.45
N PRO A 324 -1.88 -5.03 -29.65
CA PRO A 324 -1.25 -6.32 -29.91
C PRO A 324 -0.27 -6.30 -31.09
N ALA A 325 -0.46 -5.39 -32.06
CA ALA A 325 0.43 -5.19 -33.21
C ALA A 325 1.54 -4.15 -32.99
N ASN A 326 1.51 -3.40 -31.88
CA ASN A 326 2.43 -2.29 -31.60
C ASN A 326 2.94 -2.35 -30.15
N LEU A 327 3.64 -3.43 -29.84
CA LEU A 327 4.33 -3.62 -28.56
C LEU A 327 5.82 -3.30 -28.70
N PRO A 328 6.49 -2.89 -27.62
CA PRO A 328 7.95 -2.90 -27.58
C PRO A 328 8.51 -4.28 -27.93
N ALA A 329 9.46 -4.33 -28.87
CA ALA A 329 10.11 -5.58 -29.27
C ALA A 329 10.91 -6.20 -28.10
N ASP A 330 11.58 -5.34 -27.33
CA ASP A 330 12.28 -5.69 -26.11
C ASP A 330 11.65 -4.93 -24.92
N PRO A 331 11.09 -5.63 -23.92
CA PRO A 331 10.62 -5.02 -22.68
C PRO A 331 11.66 -4.16 -21.95
N ALA A 332 12.95 -4.50 -22.04
CA ALA A 332 14.01 -3.75 -21.37
C ALA A 332 14.25 -2.36 -21.97
N GLY A 333 13.96 -2.20 -23.27
CA GLY A 333 14.02 -0.92 -24.00
C GLY A 333 12.66 -0.22 -24.10
N ASN A 334 11.68 -0.63 -23.30
CA ASN A 334 10.32 -0.10 -23.39
C ASN A 334 10.26 1.38 -22.98
N THR A 335 9.81 2.22 -23.91
CA THR A 335 9.53 3.65 -23.65
C THR A 335 8.05 3.99 -23.79
N LYS A 336 7.18 3.00 -23.99
CA LYS A 336 5.73 3.18 -24.18
C LYS A 336 5.00 3.09 -22.84
N ALA A 337 3.85 3.76 -22.75
CA ALA A 337 2.94 3.70 -21.60
C ALA A 337 2.13 2.37 -21.54
N CYS A 338 2.84 1.24 -21.61
CA CYS A 338 2.29 -0.08 -21.38
C CYS A 338 3.39 -1.00 -20.86
N PHE A 339 3.00 -2.11 -20.23
CA PHE A 339 3.94 -3.00 -19.58
C PHE A 339 3.57 -4.48 -19.66
N PRO A 340 4.53 -5.39 -19.88
CA PRO A 340 4.30 -6.81 -19.79
C PRO A 340 4.09 -7.28 -18.35
N VAL A 341 3.38 -8.39 -18.19
CA VAL A 341 3.30 -9.18 -16.96
C VAL A 341 3.36 -10.65 -17.34
N LEU A 342 4.18 -11.42 -16.63
CA LEU A 342 4.22 -12.87 -16.74
C LEU A 342 3.29 -13.50 -15.72
N TRP A 343 2.31 -14.26 -16.19
CA TRP A 343 1.37 -14.96 -15.33
C TRP A 343 0.79 -16.18 -16.05
N THR A 344 0.24 -17.14 -15.31
CA THR A 344 -0.44 -18.30 -15.89
C THR A 344 -1.94 -18.12 -15.71
N PRO A 345 -2.70 -17.75 -16.76
CA PRO A 345 -4.14 -17.58 -16.63
C PRO A 345 -4.86 -18.90 -16.30
N PRO A 346 -6.02 -18.84 -15.63
CA PRO A 346 -6.88 -20.01 -15.48
C PRO A 346 -7.14 -20.68 -16.82
N GLY A 347 -6.95 -22.00 -16.88
CA GLY A 347 -7.10 -22.80 -18.10
C GLY A 347 -5.85 -22.90 -18.99
N TYR A 348 -4.77 -22.19 -18.66
CA TYR A 348 -3.48 -22.31 -19.36
C TYR A 348 -2.51 -23.19 -18.55
N SER A 349 -1.74 -24.03 -19.24
CA SER A 349 -0.73 -24.91 -18.64
C SER A 349 0.67 -24.28 -18.58
N SER A 350 0.87 -23.17 -19.28
CA SER A 350 2.15 -22.45 -19.34
C SER A 350 1.95 -20.97 -19.05
N THR A 351 2.97 -20.36 -18.48
CA THR A 351 3.04 -18.92 -18.26
C THR A 351 2.93 -18.18 -19.59
N GLN A 352 2.10 -17.14 -19.58
CA GLN A 352 1.84 -16.23 -20.69
C GLN A 352 2.49 -14.88 -20.39
N LYS A 353 2.96 -14.21 -21.46
CA LYS A 353 3.35 -12.80 -21.40
C LYS A 353 2.19 -11.96 -21.88
N ASP A 354 1.51 -11.31 -20.94
CA ASP A 354 0.43 -10.38 -21.24
C ASP A 354 0.93 -8.94 -21.12
N TRP A 355 0.19 -7.97 -21.67
CA TRP A 355 0.55 -6.56 -21.64
C TRP A 355 -0.60 -5.71 -21.12
N PHE A 356 -0.25 -4.70 -20.33
CA PHE A 356 -1.19 -3.81 -19.65
C PHE A 356 -0.91 -2.35 -20.00
N HIS A 357 -1.96 -1.54 -20.11
CA HIS A 357 -1.88 -0.11 -20.34
C HIS A 357 -1.58 0.64 -19.05
N GLU A 358 -0.71 1.66 -19.16
CA GLU A 358 -0.58 2.71 -18.18
C GLU A 358 -1.19 4.00 -18.76
N TYR A 359 -2.17 4.58 -18.07
CA TYR A 359 -2.86 5.78 -18.57
C TYR A 359 -2.31 7.02 -17.88
N THR A 360 -1.45 7.73 -18.59
CA THR A 360 -0.91 9.00 -18.12
C THR A 360 -1.93 10.13 -18.26
N VAL A 361 -1.85 11.15 -17.42
CA VAL A 361 -2.78 12.29 -17.43
C VAL A 361 -2.41 13.23 -18.58
N ALA A 362 -3.34 13.50 -19.49
CA ALA A 362 -3.16 14.47 -20.57
C ALA A 362 -3.34 15.91 -20.08
N SER A 363 -4.38 16.14 -19.28
CA SER A 363 -4.65 17.48 -18.73
C SER A 363 -5.56 17.43 -17.51
N VAL A 364 -5.49 18.49 -16.73
CA VAL A 364 -6.41 18.80 -15.63
C VAL A 364 -6.97 20.19 -15.86
N ARG A 365 -8.30 20.30 -15.90
CA ARG A 365 -9.03 21.55 -16.02
C ARG A 365 -9.85 21.76 -14.76
N THR A 366 -9.79 22.94 -14.15
CA THR A 366 -10.68 23.29 -13.04
C THR A 366 -11.64 24.37 -13.47
N ASP A 367 -12.94 24.17 -13.27
CA ASP A 367 -13.98 25.17 -13.49
C ASP A 367 -14.60 25.53 -12.13
N ASP A 368 -14.51 26.80 -11.74
CA ASP A 368 -15.10 27.30 -10.50
C ASP A 368 -16.22 28.29 -10.81
N LEU A 369 -17.45 27.77 -10.86
CA LEU A 369 -18.64 28.57 -11.17
C LEU A 369 -19.06 29.52 -10.05
N HIS A 370 -18.47 29.39 -8.85
CA HIS A 370 -18.75 30.26 -7.71
C HIS A 370 -17.73 31.39 -7.57
N ASN A 371 -16.68 31.41 -8.40
CA ASN A 371 -15.65 32.42 -8.41
C ASN A 371 -15.75 33.26 -9.69
N ALA A 372 -16.74 34.15 -9.77
CA ALA A 372 -16.89 35.02 -10.93
C ALA A 372 -15.91 36.20 -10.89
N ASN A 373 -15.24 36.44 -12.01
CA ASN A 373 -14.55 37.69 -12.30
C ASN A 373 -15.57 38.86 -12.36
N GLN A 374 -15.06 40.09 -12.31
CA GLN A 374 -15.91 41.30 -12.37
C GLN A 374 -16.75 41.41 -13.65
N ASP A 375 -16.36 40.72 -14.73
CA ASP A 375 -17.07 40.67 -16.01
C ASP A 375 -18.11 39.54 -16.11
N GLY A 376 -18.30 38.76 -15.02
CA GLY A 376 -19.23 37.63 -14.97
C GLY A 376 -18.68 36.32 -15.54
N THR A 377 -17.44 36.29 -16.01
CA THR A 377 -16.78 35.04 -16.42
C THR A 377 -16.22 34.27 -15.21
N CYS A 378 -16.07 32.96 -15.33
CA CYS A 378 -15.47 32.13 -14.29
C CYS A 378 -14.07 31.65 -14.74
N PRO A 379 -13.06 31.61 -13.84
CA PRO A 379 -11.74 31.13 -14.16
C PRO A 379 -11.79 29.63 -14.49
N SER A 380 -11.11 29.28 -15.59
CA SER A 380 -11.00 27.90 -16.07
C SER A 380 -9.52 27.53 -16.32
N PRO A 381 -8.69 27.41 -15.28
CA PRO A 381 -7.29 27.01 -15.45
C PRO A 381 -7.19 25.61 -16.06
N LEU A 382 -6.43 25.51 -17.15
CA LEU A 382 -6.05 24.27 -17.81
C LEU A 382 -4.55 24.03 -17.64
N THR A 383 -4.21 22.90 -17.04
CA THR A 383 -2.85 22.38 -16.99
C THR A 383 -2.75 21.17 -17.89
N SER A 384 -1.91 21.25 -18.92
CA SER A 384 -1.64 20.14 -19.84
C SER A 384 -0.26 19.55 -19.57
N TYR A 385 -0.18 18.23 -19.65
CA TYR A 385 1.04 17.47 -19.41
C TYR A 385 1.55 16.87 -20.72
N ARG A 386 2.86 16.98 -20.91
CA ARG A 386 3.58 16.29 -21.97
C ARG A 386 4.72 15.49 -21.36
N TYR A 387 4.71 14.19 -21.58
CA TYR A 387 5.73 13.28 -21.09
C TYR A 387 6.86 13.22 -22.11
N LEU A 388 7.97 13.88 -21.81
CA LEU A 388 9.14 13.91 -22.68
C LEU A 388 9.99 12.65 -22.45
N GLY A 389 10.47 12.04 -23.53
CA GLY A 389 11.32 10.84 -23.45
C GLY A 389 10.57 9.52 -23.31
N GLY A 390 9.24 9.53 -23.25
CA GLY A 390 8.41 8.33 -23.06
C GLY A 390 8.32 7.88 -21.60
N ALA A 391 7.77 6.69 -21.39
CA ALA A 391 7.71 6.07 -20.06
C ALA A 391 9.09 5.61 -19.60
N ALA A 392 9.39 5.79 -18.31
CA ALA A 392 10.64 5.38 -17.69
C ALA A 392 10.37 4.23 -16.72
N TRP A 393 10.53 3.00 -17.23
CA TRP A 393 10.31 1.78 -16.47
C TRP A 393 11.58 1.35 -15.75
N HIS A 394 11.42 0.71 -14.59
CA HIS A 394 12.51 0.08 -13.87
C HIS A 394 12.33 -1.45 -13.84
N TYR A 395 13.44 -2.17 -13.66
CA TYR A 395 13.37 -3.61 -13.38
C TYR A 395 12.78 -3.83 -11.99
N ASP A 396 12.06 -4.94 -11.81
CA ASP A 396 11.62 -5.34 -10.48
C ASP A 396 12.82 -5.85 -9.67
N ASP A 397 13.08 -5.21 -8.54
CA ASP A 397 14.17 -5.59 -7.66
C ASP A 397 13.71 -6.56 -6.54
N GLY A 398 12.44 -7.00 -6.54
CA GLY A 398 11.80 -7.74 -5.44
C GLY A 398 11.96 -9.27 -5.41
N ASN A 399 12.68 -9.87 -6.37
CA ASN A 399 12.86 -11.32 -6.47
C ASN A 399 14.19 -11.81 -5.86
N GLU A 400 14.37 -11.72 -4.54
CA GLU A 400 15.49 -12.40 -3.89
C GLU A 400 15.21 -13.90 -3.62
N PHE A 401 14.00 -14.42 -3.92
CA PHE A 401 13.53 -15.74 -3.45
C PHE A 401 12.80 -16.66 -4.47
N GLY A 402 12.68 -16.29 -5.75
CA GLY A 402 11.98 -17.09 -6.79
C GLY A 402 12.90 -18.05 -7.57
N LYS A 403 12.34 -19.19 -8.02
CA LYS A 403 13.06 -20.20 -8.84
C LYS A 403 13.41 -19.69 -10.25
N ALA A 404 14.57 -20.14 -10.75
CA ALA A 404 15.13 -19.82 -12.06
C ALA A 404 14.24 -20.18 -13.27
N GLU A 405 13.32 -21.14 -13.16
CA GLU A 405 12.46 -21.54 -14.29
C GLU A 405 11.36 -20.51 -14.62
N TYR A 406 11.11 -19.54 -13.73
CA TYR A 406 10.32 -18.33 -14.02
C TYR A 406 11.20 -17.16 -14.49
N THR A 407 12.45 -17.44 -14.84
CA THR A 407 13.46 -16.44 -15.18
C THR A 407 13.69 -16.52 -16.68
N LEU A 408 13.25 -15.50 -17.41
CA LEU A 408 13.94 -15.13 -18.63
C LEU A 408 15.43 -14.88 -18.25
N PRO A 409 16.37 -14.79 -19.19
CA PRO A 409 17.63 -14.08 -18.94
C PRO A 409 17.43 -12.62 -18.47
N VAL A 410 16.18 -12.19 -18.27
CA VAL A 410 15.70 -11.01 -17.58
C VAL A 410 15.24 -11.45 -16.18
N LYS A 411 16.06 -11.15 -15.16
CA LYS A 411 15.76 -11.44 -13.74
C LYS A 411 14.52 -10.68 -13.28
N ALA A 412 13.79 -11.35 -12.38
CA ALA A 412 12.70 -10.84 -11.55
C ALA A 412 11.38 -10.57 -12.26
N LEU A 413 10.30 -10.77 -11.51
CA LEU A 413 8.90 -10.52 -11.89
C LEU A 413 8.74 -9.01 -12.11
N GLN A 414 7.56 -8.45 -12.18
CA GLN A 414 7.39 -7.18 -12.88
C GLN A 414 6.52 -6.24 -12.07
N ALA A 415 7.13 -5.58 -11.08
CA ALA A 415 6.59 -4.36 -10.50
C ALA A 415 6.84 -3.20 -11.48
N TRP A 416 5.85 -2.93 -12.34
CA TRP A 416 5.83 -1.74 -13.19
C TRP A 416 5.30 -0.58 -12.37
N GLY A 417 6.14 -0.12 -11.44
CA GLY A 417 5.97 1.20 -10.87
C GLY A 417 6.43 2.22 -11.90
N TYR A 418 5.60 3.23 -12.15
CA TYR A 418 6.13 4.49 -12.63
C TYR A 418 7.04 5.00 -11.50
N ALA A 419 8.33 4.65 -11.53
CA ALA A 419 9.30 5.54 -10.91
C ALA A 419 9.24 6.78 -11.79
N PRO A 420 8.89 7.97 -11.30
CA PRO A 420 9.18 9.19 -12.03
C PRO A 420 10.71 9.36 -12.13
N SER A 421 11.43 8.45 -12.76
CA SER A 421 12.61 8.81 -13.52
C SER A 421 12.22 9.36 -14.90
N GLY A 422 10.94 9.70 -15.10
CA GLY A 422 10.51 10.65 -16.11
C GLY A 422 10.48 12.05 -15.51
N ILE A 423 11.43 12.90 -15.88
CA ILE A 423 11.37 14.32 -15.55
C ILE A 423 10.11 14.88 -16.21
N VAL A 424 9.12 15.37 -15.44
CA VAL A 424 8.20 16.39 -15.98
C VAL A 424 9.07 17.62 -16.21
N THR A 425 9.69 17.66 -17.38
CA THR A 425 10.76 18.63 -17.66
C THR A 425 10.18 20.01 -17.85
N THR A 426 8.91 20.06 -18.26
CA THR A 426 8.19 21.29 -18.51
C THR A 426 6.69 20.99 -18.50
N TYR A 427 5.90 21.74 -17.74
CA TYR A 427 4.46 21.84 -18.02
C TYR A 427 4.12 23.28 -18.38
N VAL A 428 3.21 23.45 -19.33
CA VAL A 428 2.77 24.75 -19.80
C VAL A 428 1.37 24.98 -19.26
N THR A 429 1.22 25.97 -18.38
CA THR A 429 -0.10 26.48 -18.05
C THR A 429 -0.51 27.43 -19.15
N ARG A 430 -1.58 27.10 -19.87
CA ARG A 430 -2.14 27.96 -20.89
C ARG A 430 -3.32 28.72 -20.28
N TYR A 431 -3.16 30.02 -20.11
CA TYR A 431 -4.25 30.91 -19.72
C TYR A 431 -4.90 31.47 -20.98
N GLN A 432 -6.17 31.15 -21.17
CA GLN A 432 -7.01 31.83 -22.16
C GLN A 432 -7.60 33.07 -21.51
N HIS A 433 -7.33 34.24 -22.08
CA HIS A 433 -7.81 35.54 -21.61
C HIS A 433 -9.10 35.92 -22.34
N ALA A 434 -9.90 36.77 -21.71
CA ALA A 434 -11.20 37.23 -22.23
C ALA A 434 -11.10 37.97 -23.60
N ASP A 435 -9.94 38.52 -23.93
CA ASP A 435 -9.64 39.18 -25.21
C ASP A 435 -9.24 38.20 -26.33
N GLY A 436 -9.35 36.89 -26.10
CA GLY A 436 -8.93 35.84 -27.03
C GLY A 436 -7.41 35.60 -27.04
N ARG A 437 -6.65 36.33 -26.22
CA ARG A 437 -5.21 36.14 -26.08
C ARG A 437 -4.94 34.86 -25.31
N VAL A 438 -3.92 34.16 -25.74
CA VAL A 438 -3.39 32.99 -25.03
C VAL A 438 -2.06 33.39 -24.41
N THR A 439 -1.93 33.29 -23.09
CA THR A 439 -0.61 33.36 -22.45
C THR A 439 -0.21 32.00 -21.95
N GLU A 440 1.02 31.62 -22.26
CA GLU A 440 1.61 30.39 -21.80
C GLU A 440 2.61 30.71 -20.71
N ARG A 441 2.49 30.03 -19.57
CA ARG A 441 3.50 30.03 -18.53
C ARG A 441 4.14 28.65 -18.48
N THR A 442 5.39 28.63 -18.88
CA THR A 442 6.25 27.46 -18.84
C THR A 442 6.80 27.32 -17.42
N TRP A 443 6.43 26.25 -16.74
CA TRP A 443 6.95 25.93 -15.41
C TRP A 443 8.01 24.84 -15.55
N ASN A 444 9.18 25.09 -14.97
CA ASN A 444 10.23 24.11 -14.79
C ASN A 444 10.26 23.74 -13.30
N TYR A 445 10.08 22.45 -12.99
CA TYR A 445 10.65 21.67 -11.87
C TYR A 445 9.68 20.74 -11.13
N PHE A 446 10.00 19.44 -11.18
CA PHE A 446 10.45 18.66 -10.01
C PHE A 446 11.86 18.13 -10.32
N LYS A 447 12.80 18.20 -9.37
CA LYS A 447 14.11 17.57 -9.47
C LYS A 447 14.15 16.39 -8.51
N ILE A 448 14.07 15.17 -9.03
CA ILE A 448 14.56 14.00 -8.31
C ILE A 448 16.07 14.07 -8.38
N LEU A 449 16.71 14.39 -7.25
CA LEU A 449 18.11 14.82 -7.22
C LEU A 449 19.10 13.68 -7.55
N ALA A 450 18.69 12.41 -7.44
CA ALA A 450 19.32 11.27 -8.11
C ALA A 450 18.50 9.99 -7.93
N TYR A 451 18.36 9.20 -8.99
CA TYR A 451 18.45 7.73 -8.91
C TYR A 451 19.79 7.38 -9.54
N VAL A 452 20.73 6.87 -8.76
CA VAL A 452 22.02 6.39 -9.28
C VAL A 452 21.87 4.86 -9.43
N PRO A 453 21.58 4.34 -10.64
CA PRO A 453 21.69 2.91 -10.86
C PRO A 453 23.15 2.53 -10.64
N THR A 454 23.41 1.72 -9.61
CA THR A 454 24.75 1.17 -9.41
C THR A 454 24.89 0.03 -10.41
N VAL A 455 25.51 0.31 -11.55
CA VAL A 455 25.96 -0.75 -12.46
C VAL A 455 27.09 -1.48 -11.76
N TYR A 456 26.85 -2.71 -11.31
CA TYR A 456 27.91 -3.57 -10.80
C TYR A 456 28.63 -4.24 -11.97
N PRO A 457 29.93 -3.97 -12.19
CA PRO A 457 30.74 -4.76 -13.08
C PRO A 457 31.28 -5.98 -12.32
N GLY A 458 30.91 -7.19 -12.75
CA GLY A 458 31.72 -8.38 -12.50
C GLY A 458 30.97 -9.66 -12.12
N PRO A 459 31.37 -10.82 -12.69
CA PRO A 459 30.80 -12.14 -12.45
C PRO A 459 31.34 -12.74 -11.13
N GLU A 460 30.76 -13.87 -10.73
CA GLU A 460 31.13 -14.74 -9.60
C GLU A 460 30.35 -14.55 -8.29
N ALA A 461 29.21 -15.25 -8.22
CA ALA A 461 28.72 -15.86 -6.98
C ALA A 461 28.44 -17.35 -7.28
N PRO A 462 28.73 -18.25 -6.33
CA PRO A 462 29.07 -19.65 -6.59
C PRO A 462 27.89 -20.50 -7.06
N ALA A 463 28.18 -21.42 -7.98
CA ALA A 463 27.25 -22.46 -8.41
C ALA A 463 26.89 -23.38 -7.23
N HIS A 464 25.60 -23.53 -6.96
CA HIS A 464 25.08 -24.63 -6.16
C HIS A 464 24.40 -25.64 -7.06
N VAL A 465 25.09 -26.78 -7.21
CA VAL A 465 24.58 -28.01 -7.84
C VAL A 465 23.43 -28.55 -6.99
N ILE A 466 22.25 -28.69 -7.59
CA ILE A 466 21.21 -29.58 -7.07
C ILE A 466 21.24 -30.81 -7.97
N GLN A 467 21.70 -31.91 -7.40
CA GLN A 467 21.70 -33.23 -8.01
C GLN A 467 20.24 -33.72 -8.09
N GLU A 468 19.77 -33.94 -9.31
CA GLU A 468 18.50 -34.61 -9.60
C GLU A 468 18.50 -36.02 -9.00
N MET A 469 17.36 -36.47 -8.46
CA MET A 469 17.10 -37.89 -8.25
C MET A 469 16.08 -38.37 -9.30
N PRO A 470 16.26 -39.60 -9.85
CA PRO A 470 15.57 -40.05 -11.05
C PRO A 470 14.13 -40.54 -10.78
N PRO A 471 13.31 -40.64 -11.85
CA PRO A 471 11.90 -40.99 -11.74
C PRO A 471 11.70 -42.46 -11.36
N LYS A 472 10.55 -42.75 -10.73
CA LYS A 472 9.90 -44.06 -10.81
C LYS A 472 8.63 -43.93 -11.63
#